data_AF-A0A957N0N3-F1
#
_entry.id   AF-A0A957N0N3-F1
#
_cell.length_a   1.000
_cell.length_b   1.000
_cell.length_c   1.000
_cell.angle_alpha   90.00
_cell.angle_beta   90.00
_cell.angle_gamma   90.00
#
_symmetry.space_group_name_H-M   'P 1'
#
loop_
_entity.id
_entity.type
_entity.pdbx_description
1 polymer ?
#
loop_
_entity_poly.entity_id
_entity_poly.type
_entity_poly.pdbx_seq_one_letter_code
_entity_poly.pdbx_strand_id
1 'polypeptide(L)'
;GDRAALAEHGIDDLKLGDLVAVMDTDHRYGRGYRASGVTIGLIMHGDSVMTGHGPGCQDMLVCADGEIEPVIDKDANLAKILGIR
;
A
#
# COMPACT_ATOMS: atom_id res chain seq x y z
N GLY A 1 8.87 -13.20 5.64
CA GLY A 1 7.54 -13.71 6.05
C GLY A 1 7.25 -15.05 5.40
N ASP A 2 6.03 -15.57 5.58
CA ASP A 2 5.52 -16.71 4.82
C ASP A 2 5.45 -16.35 3.32
N ARG A 3 6.26 -17.00 2.49
CA ARG A 3 6.34 -16.68 1.06
C ARG A 3 5.07 -17.04 0.30
N ALA A 4 4.34 -18.05 0.73
CA ALA A 4 3.10 -18.44 0.07
C ALA A 4 2.03 -17.35 0.26
N ALA A 5 1.88 -16.85 1.49
CA ALA A 5 0.96 -15.77 1.79
C ALA A 5 1.35 -14.44 1.09
N LEU A 6 2.65 -14.13 1.01
CA LEU A 6 3.11 -12.93 0.30
C LEU A 6 2.77 -12.99 -1.20
N ALA A 7 2.97 -14.15 -1.84
CA ALA A 7 2.64 -14.37 -3.24
C ALA A 7 1.12 -14.36 -3.50
N GLU A 8 0.33 -14.95 -2.59
CA GLU A 8 -1.14 -14.95 -2.67
C GLU A 8 -1.71 -13.53 -2.70
N HIS A 9 -1.10 -12.61 -1.94
CA HIS A 9 -1.50 -11.22 -1.87
C HIS A 9 -0.72 -10.29 -2.84
N GLY A 10 0.17 -10.84 -3.68
CA GLY A 10 0.98 -10.08 -4.64
C GLY A 10 1.97 -9.09 -3.99
N ILE A 11 2.26 -9.25 -2.70
CA ILE A 11 3.15 -8.36 -1.94
C ILE A 11 4.61 -8.54 -2.40
N ASP A 12 4.95 -9.72 -2.90
CA ASP A 12 6.28 -10.06 -3.40
C ASP A 12 6.63 -9.45 -4.77
N ASP A 13 5.67 -8.84 -5.48
CA ASP A 13 5.91 -8.09 -6.73
C ASP A 13 5.86 -6.55 -6.54
N LEU A 14 5.68 -6.07 -5.31
CA LEU A 14 5.69 -4.63 -5.02
C LEU A 14 7.05 -4.01 -5.32
N LYS A 15 7.00 -2.81 -5.90
CA LYS A 15 8.17 -2.02 -6.30
C LYS A 15 8.19 -0.70 -5.55
N LEU A 16 9.40 -0.17 -5.35
CA LEU A 16 9.56 1.19 -4.83
C LEU A 16 8.82 2.17 -5.76
N GLY A 17 8.03 3.05 -5.16
CA GLY A 17 7.20 4.00 -5.88
C GLY A 17 5.80 3.50 -6.25
N ASP A 18 5.46 2.22 -6.00
CA ASP A 18 4.10 1.74 -6.24
C ASP A 18 3.09 2.45 -5.34
N LEU A 19 1.95 2.81 -5.91
CA LEU A 19 0.79 3.27 -5.19
C LEU A 19 -0.10 2.07 -4.86
N VAL A 20 -0.40 1.89 -3.57
CA VAL A 20 -1.20 0.77 -3.06
C VAL A 20 -2.42 1.28 -2.33
N ALA A 21 -3.50 0.50 -2.35
CA ALA A 21 -4.68 0.72 -1.52
C ALA A 21 -4.69 -0.32 -0.39
N VAL A 22 -4.76 0.16 0.86
CA VAL A 22 -4.92 -0.67 2.05
C VAL A 22 -6.37 -0.58 2.49
N MET A 23 -7.12 -1.65 2.22
CA MET A 23 -8.55 -1.75 2.49
C MET A 23 -8.82 -1.98 3.98
N ASP A 24 -9.99 -1.52 4.43
CA ASP A 24 -10.48 -1.61 5.81
C ASP A 24 -9.55 -0.98 6.86
N THR A 25 -8.97 0.16 6.51
CA THR A 25 -8.07 0.93 7.39
C THR A 25 -8.50 2.38 7.55
N ASP A 26 -8.20 2.96 8.71
CA ASP A 26 -8.26 4.40 8.95
C ASP A 26 -6.96 4.86 9.58
N HIS A 27 -6.17 5.62 8.83
CA HIS A 27 -4.87 6.15 9.24
C HIS A 27 -4.90 7.66 9.56
N ARG A 28 -6.08 8.29 9.72
CA ARG A 28 -6.19 9.77 9.88
C ARG A 28 -5.39 10.33 11.06
N TYR A 29 -5.37 9.62 12.19
CA TYR A 29 -4.67 10.03 13.42
C TYR A 29 -3.77 8.95 14.02
N GLY A 30 -3.87 7.73 13.51
CA GLY A 30 -3.19 6.55 13.99
C GLY A 30 -3.61 5.36 13.15
N ARG A 31 -2.86 4.27 13.18
CA ARG A 31 -3.14 3.10 12.34
C ARG A 31 -4.14 2.19 13.02
N GLY A 32 -5.29 2.00 12.40
CA GLY A 32 -6.34 1.14 12.94
C GLY A 32 -7.18 0.50 11.85
N TYR A 33 -7.81 -0.62 12.22
CA TYR A 33 -8.84 -1.23 11.41
C TYR A 33 -10.11 -0.37 11.43
N ARG A 34 -10.67 -0.12 10.26
CA ARG A 34 -11.99 0.49 10.11
C ARG A 34 -12.62 -0.09 8.86
N ALA A 35 -13.71 -0.84 9.02
CA ALA A 35 -14.47 -1.37 7.90
C ALA A 35 -14.85 -0.25 6.93
N SER A 36 -14.68 -0.50 5.62
CA SER A 36 -14.92 0.47 4.54
C SER A 36 -13.98 1.68 4.50
N GLY A 37 -13.03 1.79 5.44
CA GLY A 37 -11.96 2.77 5.37
C GLY A 37 -10.93 2.36 4.32
N VAL A 38 -10.33 3.34 3.65
CA VAL A 38 -9.31 3.11 2.61
C VAL A 38 -8.15 4.07 2.83
N THR A 39 -6.95 3.52 2.82
CA THR A 39 -5.71 4.30 2.80
C THR A 39 -4.97 4.05 1.49
N ILE A 40 -4.67 5.12 0.75
CA ILE A 40 -3.74 5.08 -0.37
C ILE A 40 -2.35 5.40 0.15
N GLY A 41 -1.39 4.53 -0.15
CA GLY A 41 -0.01 4.69 0.29
C GLY A 41 1.02 4.44 -0.80
N LEU A 42 2.23 4.93 -0.56
CA LEU A 42 3.39 4.84 -1.43
C LEU A 42 4.41 3.86 -0.84
N ILE A 43 4.87 2.90 -1.64
CA ILE A 43 5.96 2.01 -1.24
C ILE A 43 7.30 2.76 -1.25
N MET A 44 7.87 3.01 -0.07
CA MET A 44 9.03 3.90 0.12
C MET A 44 10.34 3.16 0.47
N HIS A 45 10.25 1.93 1.00
CA HIS A 45 11.42 1.08 1.23
C HIS A 45 11.10 -0.39 0.99
N GLY A 46 12.15 -1.18 0.75
CA GLY A 46 12.05 -2.61 0.46
C GLY A 46 11.68 -3.46 1.69
N ASP A 47 11.61 -4.77 1.47
CA ASP A 47 11.24 -5.76 2.48
C ASP A 47 12.24 -5.82 3.66
N SER A 48 11.80 -6.38 4.79
CA SER A 48 12.58 -6.55 6.01
C SER A 48 12.56 -8.00 6.47
N VAL A 49 13.71 -8.48 6.96
CA VAL A 49 13.82 -9.84 7.53
C VAL A 49 13.23 -9.94 8.94
N MET A 50 12.89 -8.81 9.57
CA MET A 50 12.34 -8.77 10.92
C MET A 50 10.84 -9.10 10.90
N THR A 51 10.42 -10.04 11.75
CA THR A 51 9.00 -10.40 11.88
C THR A 51 8.15 -9.17 12.21
N GLY A 52 6.99 -9.06 11.56
CA GLY A 52 6.10 -7.90 11.69
C GLY A 52 6.51 -6.67 10.87
N HIS A 53 7.61 -6.73 10.12
CA HIS A 53 8.02 -5.71 9.16
C HIS A 53 7.84 -6.24 7.72
N GLY A 54 7.84 -5.30 6.77
CA GLY A 54 7.74 -5.56 5.33
C GLY A 54 8.11 -4.31 4.53
N PRO A 55 7.74 -4.24 3.24
CA PRO A 55 7.87 -3.01 2.46
C PRO A 55 7.20 -1.83 3.17
N GLY A 56 7.89 -0.71 3.23
CA GLY A 56 7.40 0.48 3.93
C GLY A 56 6.33 1.18 3.12
N CYS A 57 5.18 1.47 3.75
CA CYS A 57 4.07 2.18 3.12
C CYS A 57 3.85 3.54 3.78
N GLN A 58 4.10 4.61 3.02
CA GLN A 58 3.82 5.98 3.42
C GLN A 58 2.38 6.34 3.04
N ASP A 59 1.53 6.61 4.03
CA ASP A 59 0.15 7.02 3.78
C ASP A 59 0.13 8.40 3.08
N MET A 60 -0.71 8.54 2.05
CA MET A 60 -0.87 9.76 1.26
C MET A 60 -2.30 10.31 1.33
N LEU A 61 -3.29 9.44 1.13
CA LEU A 61 -4.71 9.77 1.19
C LEU A 61 -5.40 8.76 2.10
N VAL A 62 -6.34 9.24 2.92
CA VAL A 62 -7.09 8.39 3.85
C VAL A 62 -8.54 8.81 3.81
N CYS A 63 -9.44 7.83 3.72
CA CYS A 63 -10.85 8.03 3.92
C CYS A 63 -11.38 7.02 4.93
N ALA A 64 -12.45 7.40 5.62
CA ALA A 64 -12.98 6.61 6.72
C ALA A 64 -14.24 5.84 6.31
N ASP A 65 -14.97 6.31 5.29
CA ASP A 65 -16.34 5.89 5.03
C ASP A 65 -16.63 5.82 3.51
N GLY A 66 -15.72 5.19 2.75
CA GLY A 66 -15.92 4.86 1.34
C GLY A 66 -15.80 6.02 0.34
N GLU A 67 -15.22 7.15 0.73
CA GLU A 67 -15.05 8.30 -0.17
C GLU A 67 -13.97 8.11 -1.24
N ILE A 68 -13.10 7.11 -1.06
CA ILE A 68 -12.07 6.71 -2.03
C ILE A 68 -12.45 5.36 -2.63
N GLU A 69 -12.57 5.33 -3.96
CA GLU A 69 -12.69 4.09 -4.74
C GLU A 69 -11.34 3.83 -5.45
N PRO A 70 -10.54 2.86 -5.00
CA PRO A 70 -9.29 2.51 -5.66
C PRO A 70 -9.54 1.89 -7.04
N VAL A 71 -8.78 2.34 -8.03
CA VAL A 71 -8.72 1.72 -9.36
C VAL A 71 -7.39 0.99 -9.51
N ILE A 72 -7.44 -0.30 -9.84
CA ILE A 72 -6.23 -1.11 -10.02
C ILE A 72 -5.62 -0.82 -11.39
N ASP A 73 -4.36 -0.40 -11.40
CA ASP A 73 -3.58 -0.12 -12.61
C ASP A 73 -2.15 -0.68 -12.47
N LYS A 74 -1.70 -1.44 -13.47
CA LYS A 74 -0.34 -2.00 -13.55
C LYS A 74 0.76 -0.94 -13.69
N ASP A 75 0.37 0.27 -14.06
CA ASP A 75 1.26 1.42 -14.24
C ASP A 75 1.17 2.43 -13.08
N ALA A 76 0.47 2.09 -11.99
CA ALA A 76 0.38 2.86 -10.75
C ALA A 76 1.70 2.88 -9.96
N ASN A 77 2.74 3.44 -10.57
CA ASN A 77 4.04 3.66 -9.97
C ASN A 77 4.47 5.11 -10.20
N LEU A 78 4.95 5.77 -9.16
CA LEU A 78 5.31 7.19 -9.19
C LEU A 78 6.33 7.52 -10.29
N ALA A 79 7.30 6.64 -10.54
CA ALA A 79 8.29 6.84 -11.59
C ALA A 79 7.65 6.87 -12.99
N LYS A 80 6.68 5.97 -13.23
CA LYS A 80 5.90 5.95 -14.49
C LYS A 80 4.99 7.16 -14.62
N ILE A 81 4.27 7.52 -13.57
CA ILE A 81 3.33 8.64 -13.54
C ILE A 81 4.04 9.97 -13.79
N LEU A 82 5.20 10.17 -13.16
CA LEU A 82 5.98 11.41 -13.28
C LEU A 82 6.97 11.42 -14.45
N GLY A 83 7.17 10.28 -15.13
CA GLY A 83 8.15 10.17 -16.21
C GLY A 83 9.60 10.31 -15.75
N ILE A 84 9.91 9.83 -14.53
CA ILE A 84 11.24 9.89 -13.92
C ILE A 84 11.85 8.49 -13.78
N ARG A 85 13.19 8.41 -13.65
CA ARG A 85 13.94 7.14 -13.55
C ARG A 85 14.64 7.01 -12.21
#